data_AF-I3MWZ0-F1
#
_entry.id   AF-I3MWZ0-F1
#
_cell.length_a   1.000
_cell.length_b   1.000
_cell.length_c   1.000
_cell.angle_alpha   90.00
_cell.angle_beta   90.00
_cell.angle_gamma   90.00
#
_symmetry.space_group_name_H-M   'P 1'
#
loop_
_entity.id
_entity.type
_entity.pdbx_description
1 polymer ?
#
loop_
_entity_poly.entity_id
_entity_poly.type
_entity_poly.pdbx_seq_one_letter_code
_entity_poly.pdbx_strand_id
1 'polypeptide(L)'
;MAPLLVLFLAALVGLPLAQALDCHVCAYNGDNCFNPMRCPAMVTYCMTTRTSTAQGLRCHLCKGFGGCSHVSSCPPGSTHCVVIATRSPISFQDLPLVTKMCYNSCPDVPSLSLGPHVSIACCQSSLCNHD
;
A
#
# COMPACT_ATOMS: atom_id res chain seq x y z
N MET A 1 44.30 46.62 0.97
CA MET A 1 43.95 45.54 0.02
C MET A 1 43.77 44.17 0.68
N ALA A 2 44.65 43.75 1.61
CA ALA A 2 44.55 42.45 2.29
C ALA A 2 43.21 42.10 2.98
N PRO A 3 42.52 43.01 3.72
CA PRO A 3 41.34 42.60 4.50
C PRO A 3 40.11 42.32 3.63
N LEU A 4 39.94 43.04 2.53
CA LEU A 4 38.87 42.80 1.55
C LEU A 4 39.00 41.43 0.88
N LEU A 5 40.23 41.02 0.60
CA LEU A 5 40.53 39.74 -0.03
C LEU A 5 40.23 38.57 0.93
N VAL A 6 40.54 38.74 2.23
CA VAL A 6 40.19 37.76 3.27
C VAL A 6 38.67 37.63 3.45
N LEU A 7 37.94 38.75 3.46
CA LEU A 7 36.47 38.75 3.52
C LEU A 7 35.84 38.06 2.32
N PHE A 8 36.39 38.27 1.12
CA PHE A 8 35.90 37.66 -0.10
C PHE A 8 36.12 36.14 -0.11
N LEU A 9 37.29 35.68 0.35
CA LEU A 9 37.59 34.26 0.49
C LEU A 9 36.70 33.60 1.55
N ALA A 10 36.47 34.26 2.69
CA ALA A 10 35.56 33.75 3.72
C ALA A 10 34.11 33.62 3.21
N ALA A 11 33.64 34.57 2.40
CA ALA A 11 32.33 34.51 1.77
C ALA A 11 32.20 33.32 0.80
N LEU A 12 33.25 33.04 0.02
CA LEU A 12 33.26 31.92 -0.94
C LEU A 12 33.18 30.54 -0.29
N VAL A 13 33.77 30.36 0.90
CA VAL A 13 33.75 29.10 1.64
C VAL A 13 32.40 28.84 2.33
N GLY A 14 31.59 29.89 2.54
CA GLY A 14 30.27 29.79 3.17
C GLY A 14 29.11 29.51 2.21
N LEU A 15 29.33 29.47 0.89
CA LEU A 15 28.25 29.18 -0.05
C LEU A 15 27.85 27.70 0.03
N PRO A 16 26.54 27.40 0.17
CA PRO A 16 26.08 26.02 0.13
C PRO A 16 26.38 25.44 -1.26
N LEU A 17 27.20 24.38 -1.29
CA LEU A 17 27.34 23.58 -2.51
C LEU A 17 25.95 23.01 -2.85
N ALA A 18 25.49 23.26 -4.07
CA ALA A 18 24.28 22.65 -4.59
C ALA A 18 24.44 21.13 -4.56
N GLN A 19 23.83 20.49 -3.57
CA GLN A 19 23.78 19.04 -3.46
C GLN A 19 22.77 18.55 -4.50
N ALA A 20 23.26 17.99 -5.60
CA ALA A 20 22.39 17.30 -6.55
C ALA A 20 21.83 16.05 -5.85
N LEU A 21 20.51 15.95 -5.76
CA LEU A 21 19.84 14.77 -5.22
C LEU A 21 19.99 13.62 -6.22
N ASP A 22 20.50 12.47 -5.79
CA ASP A 22 20.49 11.24 -6.60
C ASP A 22 19.22 10.45 -6.26
N CYS A 23 18.34 10.26 -7.26
CA CYS A 23 17.11 9.46 -7.11
C CYS A 23 17.18 8.23 -8.03
N HIS A 24 16.53 7.14 -7.62
CA HIS A 24 16.30 6.00 -8.51
C HIS A 24 15.13 6.34 -9.45
N VAL A 25 15.39 6.45 -10.75
CA VAL A 25 14.36 6.74 -11.76
C VAL A 25 14.10 5.47 -12.55
N CYS A 26 12.86 4.97 -12.55
CA CYS A 26 12.45 3.86 -13.37
C CYS A 26 10.97 3.95 -13.75
N ALA A 27 10.63 3.43 -14.94
CA ALA A 27 9.27 3.04 -15.31
C ALA A 27 9.24 1.50 -15.25
N TYR A 28 8.44 0.93 -14.34
CA TYR A 28 8.40 -0.51 -14.11
C TYR A 28 7.74 -1.22 -15.30
N ASN A 29 8.56 -1.79 -16.20
CA ASN A 29 8.16 -2.61 -17.34
C ASN A 29 8.61 -4.08 -17.22
N GLY A 30 9.05 -4.51 -16.02
CA GLY A 30 9.59 -5.86 -15.77
C GLY A 30 11.06 -5.90 -15.32
N ASP A 31 11.76 -4.76 -15.36
CA ASP A 31 13.14 -4.61 -14.88
C ASP A 31 13.23 -4.12 -13.42
N ASN A 32 14.39 -4.32 -12.79
CA ASN A 32 14.66 -3.86 -11.43
C ASN A 32 15.18 -2.40 -11.39
N CYS A 33 14.69 -1.61 -10.43
CA CYS A 33 14.95 -0.17 -10.36
C CYS A 33 16.25 0.19 -9.62
N PHE A 34 17.34 -0.55 -9.85
CA PHE A 34 18.59 -0.34 -9.09
C PHE A 34 19.50 0.75 -9.64
N ASN A 35 19.25 1.26 -10.85
CA ASN A 35 20.15 2.23 -11.45
C ASN A 35 19.79 3.67 -10.99
N PRO A 36 20.69 4.37 -10.26
CA PRO A 36 20.44 5.74 -9.84
C PRO A 36 20.61 6.73 -11.02
N MET A 37 19.85 7.82 -10.99
CA MET A 37 19.97 8.95 -11.91
C MET A 37 20.13 10.25 -11.12
N ARG A 38 20.98 11.14 -11.64
CA ARG A 38 21.24 12.44 -11.02
C ARG A 38 20.10 13.40 -11.35
N CYS A 39 19.37 13.85 -10.34
CA CYS A 39 18.27 14.78 -10.57
C CYS A 39 18.80 16.19 -10.91
N PRO A 40 18.02 16.98 -11.66
CA PRO A 40 18.29 18.41 -11.83
C PRO A 40 18.36 19.11 -10.47
N ALA A 41 19.23 20.13 -10.35
CA ALA A 41 19.48 20.85 -9.10
C ALA A 41 18.25 21.58 -8.50
N MET A 42 17.17 21.70 -9.27
CA MET A 42 15.88 22.27 -8.83
C MET A 42 14.98 21.28 -8.10
N VAL A 43 15.34 19.98 -8.05
CA VAL A 43 14.53 18.93 -7.40
C VAL A 43 14.88 18.82 -5.92
N THR A 44 13.88 18.96 -5.05
CA THR A 44 14.04 18.90 -3.58
C THR A 44 13.62 17.57 -2.97
N TYR A 45 12.91 16.70 -3.70
CA TYR A 45 12.48 15.38 -3.23
C TYR A 45 12.33 14.39 -4.38
N CYS A 46 12.52 13.09 -4.10
CA CYS A 46 12.21 12.02 -5.03
C CYS A 46 10.71 11.67 -4.94
N MET A 47 10.00 11.60 -6.07
CA MET A 47 8.62 11.15 -6.13
C MET A 47 8.56 9.74 -6.72
N THR A 48 7.89 8.82 -6.03
CA THR A 48 7.58 7.49 -6.58
C THR A 48 6.11 7.44 -6.98
N THR A 49 5.85 7.37 -8.29
CA THR A 49 4.49 7.18 -8.81
C THR A 49 4.26 5.69 -9.02
N ARG A 50 3.56 5.05 -8.09
CA ARG A 50 3.17 3.65 -8.26
C ARG A 50 1.98 3.58 -9.20
N THR A 51 2.22 3.19 -10.46
CA THR A 51 1.16 2.79 -11.38
C THR A 51 0.66 1.41 -10.93
N SER A 52 -0.18 1.37 -9.90
CA SER A 52 -1.09 0.25 -9.75
C SER A 52 -1.90 0.22 -11.04
N THR A 53 -1.73 -0.82 -11.85
CA THR A 53 -2.53 -1.12 -13.02
C THR A 53 -3.93 -0.55 -12.82
N ALA A 54 -4.42 0.32 -13.72
CA ALA A 54 -5.69 1.03 -13.62
C ALA A 54 -6.93 0.11 -13.46
N GLN A 55 -6.73 -1.20 -13.43
CA GLN A 55 -7.66 -2.20 -12.93
C GLN A 55 -7.55 -2.21 -11.40
N GLY A 56 -8.47 -1.50 -10.73
CA GLY A 56 -8.60 -1.56 -9.28
C GLY A 56 -8.67 -3.00 -8.78
N LEU A 57 -8.19 -3.23 -7.55
CA LEU A 57 -8.18 -4.55 -6.89
C LEU A 57 -9.55 -5.23 -7.07
N ARG A 58 -9.57 -6.52 -7.44
CA ARG A 58 -10.79 -7.31 -7.50
C ARG A 58 -10.77 -8.36 -6.41
N CYS A 59 -11.89 -8.57 -5.74
CA CYS A 59 -12.00 -9.58 -4.68
C CYS A 59 -13.33 -10.34 -4.82
N HIS A 60 -13.48 -11.43 -4.08
CA HIS A 60 -14.78 -12.03 -3.80
C HIS A 60 -15.50 -11.20 -2.74
N LEU A 61 -16.73 -10.76 -3.02
CA LEU A 61 -17.60 -9.98 -2.12
C LEU A 61 -18.91 -10.71 -1.94
N CYS A 62 -19.13 -11.27 -0.75
CA CYS A 62 -20.33 -12.08 -0.50
C CYS A 62 -20.52 -12.36 0.99
N LYS A 63 -21.68 -12.91 1.33
CA LYS A 63 -22.00 -13.41 2.67
C LYS A 63 -22.80 -14.70 2.53
N GLY A 64 -22.37 -15.79 3.18
CA GLY A 64 -23.03 -17.10 3.09
C GLY A 64 -22.52 -18.10 4.12
N PHE A 65 -23.36 -19.07 4.49
CA PHE A 65 -22.97 -20.18 5.37
C PHE A 65 -22.14 -21.21 4.60
N GLY A 66 -21.03 -21.65 5.19
CA GLY A 66 -20.15 -22.67 4.59
C GLY A 66 -19.23 -22.18 3.47
N GLY A 67 -19.38 -20.92 3.05
CA GLY A 67 -18.59 -20.32 1.98
C GLY A 67 -19.46 -19.52 1.01
N CYS A 68 -18.83 -18.65 0.24
CA CYS A 68 -19.48 -17.89 -0.83
C CYS A 68 -18.42 -17.36 -1.81
N SER A 69 -18.84 -17.08 -3.05
CA SER A 69 -17.97 -16.52 -4.08
C SER A 69 -18.76 -15.63 -5.02
N HIS A 70 -18.39 -14.35 -5.11
CA HIS A 70 -18.94 -13.44 -6.09
C HIS A 70 -17.90 -12.36 -6.41
N VAL A 71 -17.39 -12.34 -7.64
CA VAL A 71 -16.29 -11.45 -8.01
C VAL A 71 -16.78 -10.03 -8.22
N SER A 72 -16.15 -9.06 -7.56
CA SER A 72 -16.43 -7.63 -7.74
C SER A 72 -15.14 -6.80 -7.75
N SER A 73 -15.20 -5.65 -8.41
CA SER A 73 -14.16 -4.61 -8.31
C SER A 73 -14.27 -3.91 -6.95
N CYS A 74 -13.12 -3.62 -6.34
CA CYS A 74 -13.05 -2.91 -5.07
C CYS A 74 -13.12 -1.38 -5.25
N PRO A 75 -13.59 -0.66 -4.23
CA PRO A 75 -13.49 0.79 -4.18
C PRO A 75 -12.02 1.27 -4.28
N PRO A 76 -11.78 2.49 -4.82
CA PRO A 76 -10.46 3.11 -4.80
C PRO A 76 -9.86 3.16 -3.39
N GLY A 77 -8.56 2.91 -3.27
CA GLY A 77 -7.86 2.87 -1.98
C GLY A 77 -7.95 1.53 -1.24
N SER A 78 -8.73 0.57 -1.75
CA SER A 78 -8.68 -0.81 -1.24
C SER A 78 -7.35 -1.48 -1.63
N THR A 79 -6.69 -2.10 -0.66
CA THR A 79 -5.39 -2.75 -0.82
C THR A 79 -5.43 -4.23 -0.42
N HIS A 80 -6.48 -4.66 0.27
CA HIS A 80 -6.62 -6.02 0.78
C HIS A 80 -7.99 -6.61 0.42
N CYS A 81 -7.99 -7.90 0.06
CA CYS A 81 -9.17 -8.74 0.14
C CYS A 81 -9.22 -9.37 1.54
N VAL A 82 -10.40 -9.40 2.15
CA VAL A 82 -10.61 -9.89 3.52
C VAL A 82 -11.63 -11.02 3.51
N VAL A 83 -11.38 -12.07 4.30
CA VAL A 83 -12.31 -13.16 4.61
C VAL A 83 -12.54 -13.17 6.10
N ILE A 84 -13.79 -13.15 6.53
CA ILE A 84 -14.21 -13.23 7.93
C ILE A 84 -15.17 -14.39 8.07
N ALA A 85 -14.79 -15.38 8.89
CA ALA A 85 -15.63 -16.52 9.22
C ALA A 85 -16.08 -16.40 10.68
N THR A 86 -17.39 -16.37 10.91
CA THR A 86 -17.96 -16.28 12.27
C THR A 86 -18.83 -17.47 12.57
N ARG A 87 -18.71 -18.04 13.77
CA ARG A 87 -19.67 -19.03 14.26
C ARG A 87 -20.71 -18.32 15.13
N SER A 88 -21.97 -18.36 14.69
CA SER A 88 -23.08 -17.83 15.48
C SER A 88 -23.38 -18.77 16.65
N PRO A 89 -23.55 -18.26 17.89
CA PRO A 89 -23.95 -19.07 19.03
C PRO A 89 -25.42 -19.52 18.97
N ILE A 90 -26.23 -19.00 18.04
CA ILE A 90 -27.71 -19.11 18.05
C ILE A 90 -28.28 -19.96 16.89
N SER A 91 -27.47 -20.42 15.93
CA SER A 91 -27.97 -21.05 14.70
C SER A 91 -27.43 -22.47 14.48
N PHE A 92 -28.35 -23.39 14.23
CA PHE A 92 -28.26 -24.85 14.06
C PHE A 92 -27.50 -25.34 12.80
N GLN A 93 -26.58 -24.56 12.25
CA GLN A 93 -25.77 -24.99 11.10
C GLN A 93 -24.31 -25.06 11.54
N ASP A 94 -23.74 -26.27 11.50
CA ASP A 94 -22.32 -26.56 11.79
C ASP A 94 -21.32 -25.79 10.90
N LEU A 95 -21.81 -24.95 9.98
CA LEU A 95 -21.02 -24.19 9.03
C LEU A 95 -20.86 -22.73 9.49
N PRO A 96 -19.64 -22.16 9.41
CA PRO A 96 -19.42 -20.77 9.73
C PRO A 96 -20.10 -19.85 8.71
N LEU A 97 -20.55 -18.68 9.16
CA LEU A 97 -20.99 -17.59 8.30
C LEU A 97 -19.75 -16.87 7.76
N VAL A 98 -19.48 -17.07 6.47
CA VAL A 98 -18.35 -16.46 5.76
C VAL A 98 -18.79 -15.15 5.15
N THR A 99 -18.01 -14.10 5.38
CA THR A 99 -18.15 -12.78 4.76
C THR A 99 -16.85 -12.43 4.05
N LYS A 100 -16.92 -12.09 2.77
CA LYS A 100 -15.77 -11.68 1.95
C LYS A 100 -15.94 -10.23 1.50
N MET A 101 -14.89 -9.42 1.57
CA MET A 101 -14.96 -7.99 1.25
C MET A 101 -13.61 -7.38 0.83
N CYS A 102 -13.64 -6.13 0.38
CA CYS A 102 -12.46 -5.30 0.14
C CYS A 102 -12.20 -4.38 1.33
N TYR A 103 -10.93 -4.12 1.65
CA TYR A 103 -10.55 -3.18 2.69
C TYR A 103 -9.22 -2.48 2.37
N ASN A 104 -8.92 -1.39 3.09
CA ASN A 104 -7.68 -0.63 2.93
C ASN A 104 -6.52 -1.15 3.82
N SER A 105 -6.82 -2.10 4.71
CA SER A 105 -5.89 -2.79 5.62
C SER A 105 -6.49 -4.14 6.03
N CYS A 106 -5.78 -4.94 6.84
CA CYS A 106 -6.40 -6.10 7.47
C CYS A 106 -7.03 -5.67 8.81
N PRO A 107 -8.35 -5.84 9.03
CA PRO A 107 -9.01 -5.39 10.25
C PRO A 107 -8.74 -6.30 11.45
N ASP A 108 -8.68 -5.72 12.66
CA ASP A 108 -8.50 -6.46 13.91
C ASP A 108 -9.84 -6.97 14.47
N VAL A 109 -9.86 -8.24 14.90
CA VAL A 109 -11.04 -8.97 15.43
C VAL A 109 -11.84 -8.21 16.52
N PRO A 110 -11.24 -7.51 17.49
CA PRO A 110 -11.97 -6.81 18.55
C PRO A 110 -12.88 -5.68 18.02
N SER A 111 -12.61 -5.16 16.82
CA SER A 111 -13.34 -4.02 16.26
C SER A 111 -14.69 -4.38 15.62
N LEU A 112 -14.98 -5.66 15.39
CA LEU A 112 -16.20 -6.09 14.69
C LEU A 112 -17.33 -6.62 15.58
N SER A 113 -17.13 -6.77 16.89
CA SER A 113 -18.16 -7.30 17.83
C SER A 113 -18.75 -8.66 17.41
N LEU A 114 -17.98 -9.50 16.73
CA LEU A 114 -18.46 -10.75 16.09
C LEU A 114 -18.42 -11.99 17.01
N GLY A 115 -18.30 -11.81 18.32
CA GLY A 115 -18.22 -12.90 19.30
C GLY A 115 -16.85 -13.59 19.36
N PRO A 116 -16.69 -14.62 20.20
CA PRO A 116 -15.38 -15.24 20.49
C PRO A 116 -14.87 -16.20 19.40
N HIS A 117 -15.71 -16.60 18.44
CA HIS A 117 -15.38 -17.60 17.42
C HIS A 117 -15.32 -16.96 16.02
N VAL A 118 -14.27 -16.18 15.80
CA VAL A 118 -14.03 -15.43 14.57
C VAL A 118 -12.65 -15.77 14.02
N SER A 119 -12.58 -16.00 12.71
CA SER A 119 -11.31 -16.09 11.98
C SER A 119 -11.28 -15.03 10.88
N ILE A 120 -10.15 -14.33 10.76
CA ILE A 120 -9.92 -13.32 9.73
C ILE A 120 -8.68 -13.71 8.93
N ALA A 121 -8.79 -13.67 7.60
CA ALA A 121 -7.66 -13.82 6.68
C ALA A 121 -7.65 -12.68 5.67
N CYS A 122 -6.46 -12.19 5.33
CA CYS A 122 -6.27 -11.06 4.43
C CYS A 122 -5.17 -11.33 3.41
N CYS A 123 -5.32 -10.78 2.21
CA CYS A 123 -4.33 -10.92 1.14
C CYS A 123 -4.41 -9.71 0.18
N GLN A 124 -3.33 -9.42 -0.55
CA GLN A 124 -3.16 -8.17 -1.32
C GLN A 124 -3.25 -8.34 -2.85
N SER A 125 -3.47 -9.57 -3.32
CA SER A 125 -3.57 -9.87 -4.76
C SER A 125 -5.04 -9.91 -5.20
N SER A 126 -5.31 -9.67 -6.49
CA SER A 126 -6.69 -9.79 -6.97
C SER A 126 -7.19 -11.23 -6.85
N LEU A 127 -8.43 -11.40 -6.41
CA LEU A 127 -9.16 -12.66 -6.26
C LEU A 127 -8.53 -13.67 -5.29
N CYS A 128 -7.56 -13.23 -4.47
CA CYS A 128 -6.85 -14.13 -3.55
C CYS A 128 -7.73 -14.68 -2.42
N ASN A 129 -8.90 -14.09 -2.19
CA ASN A 129 -9.86 -14.53 -1.17
C ASN A 129 -10.89 -15.53 -1.72
N HIS A 130 -10.49 -16.43 -2.61
CA HIS A 130 -11.39 -17.41 -3.22
C HIS A 130 -11.84 -18.50 -2.25
N ASP A 131 -10.89 -19.01 -1.46
CA ASP A 131 -11.06 -20.15 -0.56
C ASP A 131 -11.60 -19.74 0.82
#